data_AF-A0A392PSP7-F1
#
_entry.id   AF-A0A392PSP7-F1
#
_cell.length_a   1.000
_cell.length_b   1.000
_cell.length_c   1.000
_cell.angle_alpha   90.00
_cell.angle_beta   90.00
_cell.angle_gamma   90.00
#
_symmetry.space_group_name_H-M   'P 1'
#
loop_
_entity.id
_entity.type
_entity.pdbx_description
1 polymer ?
#
loop_
_entity_poly.entity_id
_entity_poly.type
_entity_poly.pdbx_seq_one_letter_code
_entity_poly.pdbx_strand_id
1 'polypeptide(L)'
;MFKREFWVKYFPADVRNRKVVEFLELKQWNMTVAEYAAKFESLTVSSPYYNTPEAEYDKCVKFESGLRPKVKHLIGFSEIRDFPTLVWKTRTQVQEKVVCFNCGEEGHKSPECKKPKQTIGKVFALSGEGADQVDNLIR
;
A
#
# COMPACT_ATOMS: atom_id res chain seq x y z
N MET A 1 -3.46 -11.31 32.56
CA MET A 1 -2.72 -10.18 33.20
C MET A 1 -1.19 -10.35 33.25
N PHE A 2 -0.60 -11.51 32.91
CA PHE A 2 0.84 -11.77 33.09
C PHE A 2 1.81 -11.02 32.14
N LYS A 3 1.35 -10.64 30.93
CA LYS A 3 2.21 -10.05 29.89
C LYS A 3 2.59 -8.59 30.16
N ARG A 4 1.73 -7.81 30.84
CA ARG A 4 1.96 -6.37 31.14
C ARG A 4 3.09 -6.19 32.16
N GLU A 5 3.04 -6.94 33.25
CA GLU A 5 4.05 -6.97 34.32
C GLU A 5 5.42 -7.40 33.77
N PHE A 6 5.45 -8.44 32.92
CA PHE A 6 6.67 -8.89 32.23
C PHE A 6 7.26 -7.79 31.33
N TRP A 7 6.42 -7.08 30.58
CA TRP A 7 6.88 -5.99 29.70
C TRP A 7 7.43 -4.79 30.48
N VAL A 8 6.84 -4.49 31.64
CA VAL A 8 7.31 -3.43 32.55
C VAL A 8 8.65 -3.82 33.20
N LYS A 9 8.81 -5.10 33.55
CA LYS A 9 9.96 -5.63 34.29
C LYS A 9 11.20 -5.91 33.45
N TYR A 10 11.06 -6.31 32.18
CA TYR A 10 12.19 -6.79 31.36
C TYR A 10 12.61 -5.87 30.21
N PHE A 11 11.80 -4.88 29.83
CA PHE A 11 12.21 -3.85 28.87
C PHE A 11 12.39 -2.52 29.61
N PRO A 12 13.41 -1.70 29.36
CA PRO A 12 13.48 -0.37 29.96
C PRO A 12 12.54 0.61 29.25
N ALA A 13 12.10 1.66 29.96
CA ALA A 13 11.00 2.53 29.52
C ALA A 13 11.29 3.25 28.20
N ASP A 14 12.55 3.59 27.95
CA ASP A 14 13.08 4.16 26.73
C ASP A 14 12.90 3.25 25.49
N VAL A 15 13.18 1.95 25.62
CA VAL A 15 13.02 0.96 24.53
C VAL A 15 11.54 0.72 24.24
N ARG A 16 10.70 0.67 25.28
CA ARG A 16 9.24 0.59 25.13
C ARG A 16 8.69 1.82 24.42
N ASN A 17 9.11 3.01 24.85
CA ASN A 17 8.66 4.27 24.27
C ASN A 17 9.05 4.37 22.80
N ARG A 18 10.25 3.93 22.40
CA ARG A 18 10.68 3.97 21.00
C ARG A 18 9.80 3.12 20.08
N LYS A 19 9.49 1.88 20.45
CA LYS A 19 8.61 0.99 19.65
C LYS A 19 7.16 1.44 19.64
N VAL A 20 6.66 1.98 20.75
CA VAL A 20 5.30 2.54 20.84
C VAL A 20 5.18 3.79 19.97
N VAL A 21 6.17 4.69 19.99
CA VAL A 21 6.23 5.85 19.10
C VAL A 21 6.26 5.40 17.64
N GLU A 22 7.11 4.43 17.28
CA GLU A 22 7.17 3.91 15.92
C GLU A 22 5.82 3.35 15.46
N PHE A 23 5.09 2.63 16.33
CA PHE A 23 3.76 2.10 16.00
C PHE A 23 2.71 3.20 15.87
N LEU A 24 2.70 4.18 16.78
CA LEU A 24 1.77 5.31 16.75
C LEU A 24 2.00 6.20 15.53
N GLU A 25 3.24 6.38 15.11
CA GLU A 25 3.62 7.17 13.93
C GLU A 25 3.61 6.36 12.62
N LEU A 26 3.41 5.04 12.70
CA LEU A 26 3.36 4.19 11.51
C LEU A 26 2.25 4.67 10.57
N LYS A 27 2.67 5.06 9.38
CA LYS A 27 1.83 5.40 8.22
C LYS A 27 2.36 4.66 7.01
N GLN A 28 1.48 4.38 6.07
CA GLN A 28 1.81 3.69 4.83
C GLN A 28 2.83 4.47 3.97
N TRP A 29 2.84 5.80 4.02
CA TRP A 29 3.83 6.68 3.37
C TRP A 29 4.10 6.42 1.88
N ASN A 30 5.18 5.70 1.56
CA ASN A 30 5.56 5.26 0.21
C ASN A 30 5.55 3.72 0.07
N MET A 31 5.26 2.99 1.16
CA MET A 31 5.12 1.54 1.18
C MET A 31 3.88 1.09 0.40
N THR A 32 3.99 -0.08 -0.21
CA THR A 32 2.84 -0.86 -0.66
C THR A 32 1.95 -1.23 0.54
N VAL A 33 0.69 -1.56 0.29
CA VAL A 33 -0.21 -2.04 1.35
C VAL A 33 0.31 -3.32 2.00
N ALA A 34 0.96 -4.19 1.22
CA ALA A 34 1.54 -5.43 1.72
C ALA A 34 2.69 -5.16 2.70
N GLU A 35 3.63 -4.28 2.35
CA GLU A 35 4.74 -3.88 3.22
C GLU A 35 4.24 -3.17 4.48
N TYR A 36 3.27 -2.27 4.34
CA TYR A 36 2.66 -1.59 5.48
C TYR A 36 2.00 -2.59 6.44
N ALA A 37 1.23 -3.55 5.93
CA ALA A 37 0.59 -4.58 6.74
C ALA A 37 1.59 -5.49 7.45
N ALA A 38 2.66 -5.92 6.77
CA ALA A 38 3.72 -6.71 7.39
C ALA A 38 4.43 -5.94 8.51
N LYS A 39 4.73 -4.65 8.29
CA LYS A 39 5.33 -3.79 9.32
C LYS A 39 4.38 -3.56 10.50
N PHE A 40 3.09 -3.35 10.21
CA PHE A 40 2.06 -3.22 11.22
C PHE A 40 2.01 -4.46 12.11
N GLU A 41 1.82 -5.65 11.53
CA GLU A 41 1.78 -6.94 12.23
C GLU A 41 3.01 -7.17 13.12
N SER A 42 4.21 -6.89 12.61
CA SER A 42 5.47 -7.01 13.36
C SER A 42 5.49 -6.14 14.63
N LEU A 43 4.99 -4.91 14.53
CA LEU A 43 4.88 -3.99 15.66
C LEU A 43 3.72 -4.36 16.60
N THR A 44 2.60 -4.88 16.08
CA THR A 44 1.48 -5.37 16.89
C THR A 44 1.92 -6.54 17.76
N VAL A 45 2.67 -7.50 17.22
CA VAL A 45 3.23 -8.65 17.97
C VAL A 45 4.12 -8.17 19.11
N SER A 46 4.87 -7.09 18.86
CA SER A 46 5.74 -6.46 19.86
C SER A 46 4.98 -5.65 20.90
N SER A 47 3.68 -5.35 20.72
CA SER A 47 2.90 -4.47 21.57
C SER A 47 1.83 -5.24 22.34
N PRO A 48 2.01 -5.51 23.65
CA PRO A 48 1.04 -6.29 24.44
C PRO A 48 -0.35 -5.66 24.54
N TYR A 49 -0.46 -4.35 24.32
CA TYR A 49 -1.72 -3.61 24.33
C TYR A 49 -2.58 -3.93 23.11
N TYR A 50 -1.94 -4.05 21.94
CA TYR A 50 -2.66 -4.37 20.71
C TYR A 50 -2.72 -5.88 20.49
N ASN A 51 -1.79 -6.70 20.97
CA ASN A 51 -1.81 -8.15 20.74
C ASN A 51 -2.83 -8.92 21.62
N THR A 52 -4.05 -8.42 21.75
CA THR A 52 -5.17 -9.12 22.40
C THR A 52 -6.40 -9.13 21.49
N PRO A 53 -7.36 -10.07 21.71
CA PRO A 53 -8.63 -10.08 20.98
C PRO A 53 -9.47 -8.83 21.26
N GLU A 54 -9.44 -8.31 22.49
CA GLU A 54 -10.24 -7.14 22.89
C GLU A 54 -9.80 -5.86 22.16
N ALA A 55 -8.53 -5.79 21.77
CA ALA A 55 -7.96 -4.66 21.03
C ALA A 55 -8.13 -4.79 19.50
N GLU A 56 -8.86 -5.78 19.00
CA GLU A 56 -9.00 -6.01 17.56
C GLU A 56 -9.67 -4.84 16.83
N TYR A 57 -10.72 -4.27 17.42
CA TYR A 57 -11.35 -3.06 16.90
C TYR A 57 -10.34 -1.90 16.81
N ASP A 58 -9.60 -1.67 17.89
CA ASP A 58 -8.58 -0.61 17.95
C ASP A 58 -7.44 -0.84 16.94
N LYS A 59 -7.09 -2.11 16.64
CA LYS A 59 -6.14 -2.44 15.56
C LYS A 59 -6.67 -2.00 14.21
N CYS A 60 -7.93 -2.28 13.91
CA CYS A 60 -8.55 -1.91 12.64
C CYS A 60 -8.56 -0.39 12.48
N VAL A 61 -9.03 0.35 13.49
CA VAL A 61 -9.03 1.82 13.49
C VAL A 61 -7.61 2.36 13.31
N LYS A 62 -6.63 1.81 14.04
CA LYS A 62 -5.23 2.23 13.94
C LYS A 62 -4.64 1.92 12.57
N PHE A 63 -4.91 0.74 12.01
CA PHE A 63 -4.45 0.35 10.69
C PHE A 63 -5.02 1.28 9.62
N GLU A 64 -6.33 1.50 9.63
CA GLU A 64 -7.03 2.42 8.73
C GLU A 64 -6.46 3.83 8.83
N SER A 65 -6.24 4.34 10.05
CA SER A 65 -5.71 5.69 10.26
C SER A 65 -4.37 5.93 9.57
N GLY A 66 -3.51 4.91 9.45
CA GLY A 66 -2.20 4.99 8.81
C GLY A 66 -2.22 4.76 7.30
N LEU A 67 -3.34 4.32 6.72
CA LEU A 67 -3.48 4.17 5.26
C LEU A 67 -3.49 5.53 4.55
N ARG A 68 -3.02 5.54 3.30
CA ARG A 68 -3.10 6.74 2.46
C ARG A 68 -4.55 7.04 2.06
N PRO A 69 -4.90 8.31 1.80
CA PRO A 69 -6.28 8.71 1.47
C PRO A 69 -6.91 7.92 0.32
N LYS A 70 -6.14 7.66 -0.75
CA LYS A 70 -6.60 6.86 -1.90
C LYS A 70 -7.02 5.44 -1.51
N VAL A 71 -6.29 4.82 -0.58
CA VAL A 71 -6.63 3.48 -0.08
C VAL A 71 -7.80 3.56 0.91
N LYS A 72 -7.79 4.55 1.82
CA LYS A 72 -8.90 4.78 2.75
C LYS A 72 -10.25 4.91 2.04
N HIS A 73 -10.30 5.65 0.93
CA HIS A 73 -11.53 5.80 0.16
C HIS A 73 -12.05 4.48 -0.41
N LEU A 74 -11.17 3.56 -0.81
CA LEU A 74 -11.57 2.25 -1.34
C LEU A 74 -12.16 1.36 -0.24
N ILE A 75 -11.65 1.50 0.99
CA ILE A 75 -12.03 0.64 2.13
C ILE A 75 -13.19 1.21 2.96
N GLY A 76 -13.28 2.54 3.07
CA GLY A 76 -14.17 3.27 4.00
C GLY A 76 -15.66 3.00 3.85
N PHE A 77 -16.10 2.30 2.80
CA PHE A 77 -17.48 1.84 2.63
C PHE A 77 -17.78 0.50 3.34
N SER A 78 -16.79 -0.13 3.98
CA SER A 78 -16.88 -1.54 4.37
C SER A 78 -17.00 -1.83 5.86
N GLU A 79 -16.81 -0.82 6.73
CA GLU A 79 -16.85 -0.91 8.20
C GLU A 79 -16.24 -2.20 8.78
N ILE A 80 -15.06 -2.61 8.30
CA ILE A 80 -14.50 -3.92 8.66
C ILE A 80 -13.91 -3.84 10.06
N ARG A 81 -14.37 -4.73 10.94
CA ARG A 81 -13.93 -4.81 12.35
C ARG A 81 -13.06 -6.03 12.67
N ASP A 82 -12.79 -6.86 11.67
CA ASP A 82 -11.90 -8.02 11.75
C ASP A 82 -10.57 -7.68 11.04
N PHE A 83 -9.46 -7.76 11.78
CA PHE A 83 -8.18 -7.30 11.25
C PHE A 83 -7.68 -8.15 10.07
N PRO A 84 -7.73 -9.49 10.11
CA PRO A 84 -7.39 -10.33 8.96
C PRO A 84 -8.18 -9.99 7.70
N THR A 85 -9.49 -9.78 7.82
CA THR A 85 -10.38 -9.41 6.71
C THR A 85 -10.04 -8.02 6.17
N LEU A 86 -9.75 -7.06 7.04
CA LEU A 86 -9.35 -5.71 6.65
C LEU A 86 -8.06 -5.74 5.85
N VAL A 87 -7.04 -6.48 6.32
CA VAL A 87 -5.74 -6.63 5.64
C VAL A 87 -5.91 -7.35 4.30
N TRP A 88 -6.68 -8.42 4.25
CA TRP A 88 -6.97 -9.13 3.01
C TRP A 88 -7.64 -8.20 1.99
N LYS A 89 -8.68 -7.47 2.40
CA LYS A 89 -9.42 -6.55 1.52
C LYS A 89 -8.56 -5.38 1.05
N THR A 90 -7.77 -4.79 1.94
CA THR A 90 -6.83 -3.73 1.55
C THR A 90 -5.81 -4.23 0.55
N ARG A 91 -5.29 -5.45 0.71
CA ARG A 91 -4.35 -6.04 -0.26
C ARG A 91 -5.00 -6.34 -1.61
N THR A 92 -6.24 -6.83 -1.64
CA THR A 92 -6.93 -7.17 -2.90
C THR A 92 -7.44 -5.95 -3.66
N GLN A 93 -7.97 -4.94 -2.97
CA GLN A 93 -8.46 -3.71 -3.62
C GLN A 93 -7.34 -2.75 -4.02
N VAL A 94 -6.16 -2.92 -3.45
CA VAL A 94 -4.94 -2.17 -3.82
C VAL A 94 -3.94 -3.09 -4.52
N GLN A 95 -4.37 -4.23 -5.06
CA GLN A 95 -3.55 -4.86 -6.09
C GLN A 95 -3.39 -3.82 -7.19
N GLU A 96 -2.18 -3.27 -7.30
CA GLU A 96 -1.75 -2.60 -8.51
C GLU A 96 -2.05 -3.57 -9.61
N LYS A 97 -3.13 -3.27 -10.34
CA LYS A 97 -3.56 -4.10 -11.44
C LYS A 97 -2.35 -4.23 -12.33
N VAL A 98 -1.83 -5.44 -12.44
CA VAL A 98 -0.67 -5.69 -13.29
C VAL A 98 -1.16 -5.51 -14.71
N VAL A 99 -1.03 -4.30 -15.20
CA VAL A 99 -1.37 -3.91 -16.56
C VAL A 99 -0.16 -4.20 -17.43
N CYS A 100 -0.41 -4.91 -18.51
CA CYS A 100 0.62 -5.20 -19.48
C CYS A 100 1.02 -3.92 -20.21
N PHE A 101 2.29 -3.52 -20.16
CA PHE A 101 2.77 -2.34 -20.89
C PHE A 101 2.73 -2.52 -22.42
N ASN A 102 2.50 -3.74 -22.91
CA ASN A 102 2.36 -4.01 -24.34
C ASN A 102 0.92 -3.82 -24.84
N CYS A 103 -0.08 -4.37 -24.13
CA CYS A 103 -1.47 -4.37 -24.59
C CYS A 103 -2.48 -3.63 -23.71
N GLY A 104 -2.06 -3.15 -22.53
CA GLY A 104 -2.92 -2.47 -21.58
C GLY A 104 -3.90 -3.37 -20.80
N GLU A 105 -3.90 -4.68 -21.03
CA GLU A 105 -4.78 -5.61 -20.30
C GLU A 105 -4.24 -5.97 -18.92
N GLU A 106 -5.15 -6.17 -17.99
CA GLU A 106 -4.89 -6.55 -16.60
C GLU A 106 -4.59 -8.07 -16.50
N GLY A 107 -3.75 -8.46 -15.53
CA GLY A 107 -3.53 -9.85 -15.14
C GLY A 107 -2.25 -10.50 -15.66
N HIS A 108 -1.38 -9.78 -16.39
CA HIS A 108 -0.08 -10.28 -16.82
C HIS A 108 0.94 -9.16 -17.07
N LYS A 109 2.23 -9.48 -16.97
CA LYS A 109 3.33 -8.55 -17.32
C LYS A 109 3.68 -8.66 -18.80
N SER A 110 4.29 -7.62 -19.38
CA SER A 110 4.72 -7.60 -20.79
C SER A 110 5.51 -8.82 -21.28
N PRO A 111 6.40 -9.46 -20.49
CA PRO A 111 7.12 -10.66 -20.91
C PRO A 111 6.20 -11.87 -21.17
N GLU A 112 5.04 -11.92 -20.51
CA GLU A 112 4.07 -13.01 -20.57
C GLU A 112 2.92 -12.68 -21.55
N CYS A 113 3.00 -11.56 -22.25
CA CYS A 113 1.97 -11.10 -23.17
C CYS A 113 1.97 -11.91 -24.45
N LYS A 114 0.83 -12.56 -24.75
CA LYS A 114 0.61 -13.31 -26.00
C LYS A 114 0.32 -12.42 -27.21
N LYS A 115 0.08 -11.11 -27.00
CA LYS A 115 -0.20 -10.17 -28.09
C LYS A 115 1.10 -9.70 -28.76
N PRO A 116 1.08 -9.38 -30.07
CA PRO A 116 2.25 -8.86 -30.77
C PRO A 116 2.80 -7.61 -30.07
N LYS A 117 4.12 -7.45 -30.09
CA LYS A 117 4.79 -6.30 -29.46
C LYS A 117 4.39 -5.02 -30.19
N GLN A 118 3.71 -4.11 -29.51
CA GLN A 118 3.45 -2.77 -29.99
C GLN A 118 4.73 -1.96 -29.83
N THR A 119 5.37 -1.60 -30.95
CA THR A 119 6.51 -0.67 -30.97
C THR A 119 6.02 0.75 -30.73
N ILE A 120 5.70 1.10 -29.49
CA ILE A 120 5.73 2.50 -29.06
C ILE A 120 7.17 2.82 -28.66
N GLY A 121 7.96 3.20 -29.67
CA GLY A 121 9.29 3.73 -29.48
C GLY A 121 9.19 5.10 -28.81
N LYS A 122 9.48 5.17 -27.51
CA LYS A 122 9.82 6.44 -26.86
C LYS A 122 11.33 6.57 -26.87
N VAL A 123 11.87 7.10 -27.97
CA VAL A 123 13.20 7.70 -27.99
C VAL A 123 13.03 9.10 -27.39
N PHE A 124 13.69 9.37 -26.27
CA PHE A 124 13.89 10.72 -25.76
C PHE A 124 15.28 11.20 -26.21
N ALA A 125 15.37 12.51 -26.53
CA ALA A 125 16.52 13.32 -27.03
C ALA A 125 16.41 13.63 -28.54
N LEU A 126 16.52 14.87 -29.08
CA LEU A 126 16.79 16.24 -28.62
C LEU A 126 16.19 17.23 -29.66
N SER A 127 16.13 18.53 -29.30
CA SER A 127 15.67 19.72 -30.04
C SER A 127 15.88 19.79 -31.56
N GLY A 128 15.01 20.55 -32.25
CA GLY A 128 15.34 21.23 -33.52
C GLY A 128 14.20 21.31 -34.54
N GLU A 129 13.52 22.46 -34.55
CA GLU A 129 13.02 23.17 -35.75
C GLU A 129 12.08 22.49 -36.76
N GLY A 130 10.87 23.06 -36.88
CA GLY A 130 10.47 23.68 -38.16
C GLY A 130 9.54 22.90 -39.11
N ALA A 131 8.31 23.41 -39.20
CA ALA A 131 7.45 23.54 -40.40
C ALA A 131 6.93 22.25 -41.09
N ASP A 132 5.61 21.99 -41.02
CA ASP A 132 4.57 22.42 -41.99
C ASP A 132 4.49 21.42 -43.18
N GLN A 133 3.38 20.77 -43.52
CA GLN A 133 2.13 21.37 -43.97
C GLN A 133 0.95 20.39 -43.77
N VAL A 134 -0.18 20.94 -43.37
CA VAL A 134 -1.50 20.31 -43.49
C VAL A 134 -2.01 20.52 -44.91
N ASP A 135 -2.11 19.44 -45.69
CA ASP A 135 -2.87 19.43 -46.94
C ASP A 135 -4.37 19.58 -46.61
N ASN A 136 -4.91 20.76 -46.85
CA ASN A 136 -6.35 20.96 -47.00
C ASN A 136 -6.60 21.71 -48.31
N LEU A 137 -7.24 21.01 -49.26
CA LEU A 137 -7.71 21.52 -50.54
C LEU A 137 -8.63 22.75 -50.38
N ILE A 138 -8.65 23.64 -51.39
CA ILE A 138 -9.82 24.01 -52.22
C ILE A 138 -9.39 25.08 -53.26
N ARG A 139 -9.57 24.72 -54.54
CA ARG A 139 -9.74 25.52 -55.77
C ARG A 139 -8.71 26.57 -56.19
#